data_AF-A0AAW0YAJ4-F1
#
_entry.id   AF-A0AAW0YAJ4-F1
#
_cell.length_a   1.000
_cell.length_b   1.000
_cell.length_c   1.000
_cell.angle_alpha   90.00
_cell.angle_beta   90.00
_cell.angle_gamma   90.00
#
_symmetry.space_group_name_H-M   'P 1'
#
loop_
_entity.id
_entity.type
_entity.pdbx_description
1 polymer ?
#
loop_
_entity_poly.entity_id
_entity_poly.type
_entity_poly.pdbx_seq_one_letter_code
_entity_poly.pdbx_strand_id
1 'polypeptide(L)'
;MTRIGVYTFLLAVYCVQQNQALFIVKAENSNNTGKAVTEAEASSAFHHQLKETPAQSACNLTTELVAEIKGYQEDVNKIIDYVVHGDYKGQTYKMLAELVDTFGPRMTGSGQLEAAIDWILKVSETAGLENTHTEDVAVPHWVRNTESAWMTLPRLHKLNVLGLGSSVATPPEGIKAEVLVVKDFDDLKTHADQAAGKIVVFIPEWVSYGVTVAYRTDGASKAAEVGAVAALIRSTTPFSINSPHTGHQQYTDLNHTIPTVCIAVEDAEMMLRMQQRGEVKRWRYT
;
A
#
# COMPACT_ATOMS: atom_id res chain seq x y z
N MET A 1 21.57 -10.68 6.07
CA MET A 1 21.87 -9.30 5.64
C MET A 1 21.35 -9.19 4.23
N THR A 2 20.55 -8.18 3.95
CA THR A 2 20.06 -7.91 2.59
C THR A 2 20.83 -6.71 2.07
N ARG A 3 21.31 -6.79 0.84
CA ARG A 3 22.06 -5.71 0.22
C ARG A 3 21.10 -4.66 -0.34
N ILE A 4 21.50 -3.39 -0.32
CA ILE A 4 20.84 -2.30 -1.06
C ILE A 4 21.89 -1.73 -2.01
N GLY A 5 21.52 -1.56 -3.29
CA GLY A 5 22.37 -0.85 -4.25
C GLY A 5 22.25 0.66 -4.02
N VAL A 6 23.36 1.33 -3.74
CA VAL A 6 23.40 2.80 -3.61
C VAL A 6 24.10 3.37 -4.84
N TYR A 7 23.41 4.29 -5.53
CA TYR A 7 23.94 4.99 -6.70
C TYR A 7 24.17 6.45 -6.34
N THR A 8 25.42 6.91 -6.41
CA THR A 8 25.74 8.36 -6.33
C THR A 8 25.81 8.94 -7.73
N PHE A 9 24.64 9.10 -8.36
CA PHE A 9 24.33 10.13 -9.35
C PHE A 9 22.82 10.35 -9.25
N LEU A 10 22.36 11.59 -9.37
CA LEU A 10 20.97 12.02 -9.16
C LEU A 10 20.03 11.40 -10.22
N LEU A 11 19.68 10.13 -10.06
CA LEU A 11 18.69 9.41 -10.86
C LEU A 11 17.79 8.64 -9.90
N ALA A 12 16.53 9.08 -9.83
CA ALA A 12 15.51 8.48 -8.98
C ALA A 12 15.27 7.02 -9.41
N VAL A 13 15.81 6.06 -8.65
CA VAL A 13 15.39 4.67 -8.72
C VAL A 13 14.02 4.58 -8.05
N TYR A 14 12.98 4.63 -8.87
CA TYR A 14 11.59 4.47 -8.47
C TYR A 14 11.28 3.00 -8.18
N CYS A 15 10.87 2.69 -6.95
CA CYS A 15 10.22 1.44 -6.62
C CYS A 15 8.82 1.44 -7.26
N VAL A 16 8.63 0.66 -8.33
CA VAL A 16 7.32 0.42 -8.93
C VAL A 16 6.59 -0.65 -8.10
N GLN A 17 6.02 -0.19 -6.99
CA GLN A 17 4.84 -0.82 -6.40
C GLN A 17 3.92 0.32 -5.96
N GLN A 18 2.69 0.28 -6.47
CA GLN A 18 1.66 1.32 -6.36
C GLN A 18 1.84 2.44 -7.39
N ASN A 19 0.85 2.57 -8.27
CA ASN A 19 0.74 3.57 -9.32
C ASN A 19 0.48 4.97 -8.75
N GLN A 20 1.38 5.51 -7.91
CA GLN A 20 1.41 6.91 -7.49
C GLN A 20 2.86 7.36 -7.21
N ALA A 21 3.28 8.40 -7.92
CA ALA A 21 4.48 9.15 -7.62
C ALA A 21 4.33 9.85 -6.25
N LEU A 22 5.20 9.56 -5.29
CA LEU A 22 5.22 10.23 -3.99
C LEU A 22 6.35 11.27 -3.97
N PHE A 23 5.97 12.54 -4.13
CA PHE A 23 6.79 13.68 -3.73
C PHE A 23 6.51 13.96 -2.25
N ILE A 24 7.55 14.10 -1.42
CA ILE A 24 7.39 14.50 -0.02
C ILE A 24 7.15 16.02 0.01
N VAL A 25 5.94 16.44 0.36
CA VAL A 25 5.66 17.75 0.98
C VAL A 25 4.76 17.53 2.20
N LYS A 26 5.15 18.14 3.31
CA LYS A 26 4.54 18.05 4.65
C LYS A 26 3.09 18.58 4.65
N ALA A 27 2.25 17.96 5.49
CA ALA A 27 0.78 18.03 5.53
C ALA A 27 0.16 19.33 6.08
N GLU A 28 -1.13 19.58 5.76
CA GLU A 28 -2.22 19.79 6.74
C GLU A 28 -3.64 19.82 6.08
N ASN A 29 -4.66 19.57 6.92
CA ASN A 29 -6.05 19.13 6.68
C ASN A 29 -7.05 20.20 6.17
N SER A 30 -8.12 19.81 5.46
CA SER A 30 -9.54 19.96 5.92
C SER A 30 -10.62 19.59 4.86
N ASN A 31 -11.60 18.77 5.30
CA ASN A 31 -13.03 18.61 4.97
C ASN A 31 -13.66 19.34 3.74
N ASN A 32 -14.43 18.64 2.88
CA ASN A 32 -15.88 18.35 3.08
C ASN A 32 -16.64 17.94 1.78
N THR A 33 -17.60 17.03 1.95
CA THR A 33 -18.89 16.79 1.22
C THR A 33 -18.96 16.68 -0.31
N GLY A 34 -19.45 15.51 -0.76
CA GLY A 34 -19.64 15.16 -2.16
C GLY A 34 -20.99 15.49 -2.80
N LYS A 35 -21.07 15.14 -4.10
CA LYS A 35 -22.26 14.78 -4.89
C LYS A 35 -21.79 14.10 -6.17
N ALA A 36 -22.54 13.09 -6.63
CA ALA A 36 -22.27 12.37 -7.88
C ALA A 36 -22.69 13.21 -9.10
N VAL A 37 -21.85 13.21 -10.15
CA VAL A 37 -22.01 13.98 -11.38
C VAL A 37 -21.77 13.05 -12.58
N THR A 38 -22.57 13.19 -13.64
CA THR A 38 -22.65 12.25 -14.79
C THR A 38 -21.55 12.47 -15.85
N GLU A 39 -21.28 11.48 -16.70
CA GLU A 39 -20.17 11.46 -17.69
C GLU A 39 -20.16 12.64 -18.67
N ALA A 40 -21.30 13.27 -18.96
CA ALA A 40 -21.36 14.42 -19.88
C ALA A 40 -20.93 15.75 -19.22
N GLU A 41 -21.01 15.85 -17.89
CA GLU A 41 -20.56 17.03 -17.13
C GLU A 41 -19.05 16.95 -16.81
N ALA A 42 -18.46 15.74 -16.83
CA ALA A 42 -17.02 15.52 -16.63
C ALA A 42 -16.16 16.10 -17.77
N SER A 43 -16.68 16.15 -19.00
CA SER A 43 -15.90 16.60 -20.16
C SER A 43 -15.87 18.13 -20.34
N SER A 44 -16.91 18.86 -19.88
CA SER A 44 -16.90 20.33 -19.94
C SER A 44 -16.28 20.98 -18.70
N ALA A 45 -16.32 20.31 -17.54
CA ALA A 45 -15.58 20.72 -16.34
C ALA A 45 -14.05 20.64 -16.51
N PHE A 46 -13.56 19.79 -17.44
CA PHE A 46 -12.13 19.63 -17.70
C PHE A 46 -11.48 20.85 -18.39
N HIS A 47 -12.27 21.68 -19.08
CA HIS A 47 -11.76 22.89 -19.75
C HIS A 47 -12.14 24.21 -19.06
N HIS A 48 -12.99 24.18 -18.03
CA HIS A 48 -13.38 25.38 -17.29
C HIS A 48 -13.44 25.11 -15.76
N GLN A 49 -12.33 24.64 -15.18
CA GLN A 49 -12.05 24.81 -13.75
C GLN A 49 -10.58 24.52 -13.40
N LEU A 50 -9.63 25.09 -14.14
CA LEU A 50 -8.37 25.51 -13.53
C LEU A 50 -8.63 26.84 -12.80
N LYS A 51 -9.46 26.80 -11.75
CA LYS A 51 -9.40 27.86 -10.74
C LYS A 51 -8.16 27.58 -9.92
N GLU A 52 -7.11 28.34 -10.22
CA GLU A 52 -5.90 28.45 -9.41
C GLU A 52 -6.29 28.51 -7.94
N THR A 53 -6.09 27.39 -7.23
CA THR A 53 -6.22 27.35 -5.78
C THR A 53 -4.94 27.99 -5.25
N PRO A 54 -4.99 29.02 -4.39
CA PRO A 54 -3.79 29.69 -3.92
C PRO A 54 -3.13 28.83 -2.83
N ALA A 55 -2.52 27.72 -3.23
CA ALA A 55 -1.47 27.07 -2.46
C ALA A 55 -0.14 27.81 -2.75
N GLN A 56 -0.09 29.09 -2.41
CA GLN A 56 1.18 29.78 -2.22
C GLN A 56 1.75 29.34 -0.87
N SER A 57 2.24 28.09 -0.79
CA SER A 57 3.56 27.95 -0.19
C SER A 57 4.49 28.45 -1.28
N ALA A 58 4.71 29.77 -1.30
CA ALA A 58 5.62 30.37 -2.26
C ALA A 58 6.95 29.64 -2.09
N CYS A 59 7.32 28.86 -3.11
CA CYS A 59 8.67 28.36 -3.23
C CYS A 59 9.53 29.62 -3.35
N ASN A 60 10.01 30.13 -2.21
CA ASN A 60 10.66 31.42 -2.09
C ASN A 60 12.13 31.23 -2.48
N LEU A 61 12.32 30.81 -3.73
CA LEU A 61 13.63 30.70 -4.35
C LEU A 61 14.13 32.10 -4.65
N THR A 62 15.41 32.32 -4.42
CA THR A 62 16.02 33.59 -4.80
C THR A 62 16.01 33.73 -6.33
N THR A 63 15.99 34.96 -6.82
CA THR A 63 15.98 35.25 -8.26
C THR A 63 17.18 34.61 -8.96
N GLU A 64 18.32 34.56 -8.28
CA GLU A 64 19.55 33.93 -8.76
C GLU A 64 19.36 32.42 -8.96
N LEU A 65 18.78 31.73 -7.99
CA LEU A 65 18.52 30.29 -8.08
C LEU A 65 17.49 29.97 -9.17
N VAL A 66 16.47 30.82 -9.34
CA VAL A 66 15.51 30.68 -10.44
C VAL A 66 16.19 30.86 -11.79
N ALA A 67 17.10 31.81 -11.92
CA ALA A 67 17.86 32.03 -13.15
C ALA A 67 18.79 30.84 -13.46
N GLU A 68 19.46 30.30 -12.44
CA GLU A 68 20.30 29.11 -12.57
C GLU A 68 19.49 27.89 -13.03
N ILE A 69 18.37 27.58 -12.38
CA ILE A 69 17.49 26.45 -12.74
C ILE A 69 17.03 26.58 -14.20
N LYS A 70 16.65 27.79 -14.63
CA LYS A 70 16.26 28.05 -16.03
C LYS A 70 17.42 27.85 -17.00
N GLY A 71 18.67 28.09 -16.57
CA GLY A 71 19.87 27.86 -17.37
C GLY A 71 20.03 26.41 -17.82
N TYR A 72 19.59 25.45 -17.01
CA TYR A 72 19.67 24.01 -17.35
C TYR A 72 18.60 23.54 -18.34
N GLN A 73 17.70 24.41 -18.81
CA GLN A 73 16.57 24.00 -19.65
C GLN A 73 17.02 23.32 -20.95
N GLU A 74 18.14 23.75 -21.53
CA GLU A 74 18.68 23.12 -22.75
C GLU A 74 19.13 21.68 -22.48
N ASP A 75 19.80 21.43 -21.36
CA ASP A 75 20.27 20.09 -20.99
C ASP A 75 19.11 19.17 -20.60
N VAL A 76 18.11 19.71 -19.88
CA VAL A 76 16.85 18.99 -19.61
C VAL A 76 16.18 18.57 -20.91
N ASN A 77 16.11 19.47 -21.90
CA ASN A 77 15.52 19.15 -23.19
C ASN A 77 16.31 18.07 -23.94
N LYS A 78 17.65 18.12 -23.91
CA LYS A 78 18.50 17.07 -24.49
C LYS A 78 18.26 15.71 -23.85
N ILE A 79 18.15 15.65 -22.53
CA ILE A 79 17.89 14.40 -21.79
C ILE A 79 16.50 13.85 -22.15
N ILE A 80 15.47 14.71 -22.15
CA ILE A 80 14.11 14.31 -22.52
C ILE A 80 14.10 13.79 -23.97
N ASP A 81 14.71 14.51 -24.91
CA ASP A 81 14.75 14.11 -26.31
C ASP A 81 15.49 12.77 -26.48
N TYR A 82 16.62 12.57 -25.83
CA TYR A 82 17.37 11.31 -25.85
C TYR A 82 16.54 10.11 -25.34
N VAL A 83 15.76 10.30 -24.27
CA VAL A 83 14.92 9.25 -23.66
C VAL A 83 13.63 9.00 -24.43
N VAL A 84 13.03 10.02 -25.03
CA VAL A 84 11.70 9.93 -25.65
C VAL A 84 11.78 9.67 -27.17
N HIS A 85 12.75 10.28 -27.84
CA HIS A 85 12.88 10.29 -29.30
C HIS A 85 14.22 9.74 -29.80
N GLY A 86 15.28 9.86 -29.02
CA GLY A 86 16.62 9.40 -29.36
C GLY A 86 16.87 7.92 -29.09
N ASP A 87 18.16 7.58 -28.99
CA ASP A 87 18.62 6.19 -28.97
C ASP A 87 18.18 5.39 -27.73
N TYR A 88 17.84 6.08 -26.64
CA TYR A 88 17.38 5.44 -25.40
C TYR A 88 15.87 5.17 -25.37
N LYS A 89 15.16 5.54 -26.44
CA LYS A 89 13.71 5.34 -26.55
C LYS A 89 13.30 3.90 -26.26
N GLY A 90 12.43 3.74 -25.27
CA GLY A 90 11.85 2.46 -24.88
C GLY A 90 12.77 1.54 -24.07
N GLN A 91 14.02 1.93 -23.80
CA GLN A 91 14.93 1.10 -23.01
C GLN A 91 14.45 0.94 -21.56
N THR A 92 13.93 2.00 -20.93
CA THR A 92 13.35 1.94 -19.58
C THR A 92 12.27 0.86 -19.46
N TYR A 93 11.37 0.77 -20.45
CA TYR A 93 10.31 -0.24 -20.44
C TYR A 93 10.87 -1.65 -20.63
N LYS A 94 11.84 -1.84 -21.52
CA LYS A 94 12.50 -3.13 -21.75
C LYS A 94 13.23 -3.62 -20.50
N MET A 95 13.99 -2.74 -19.84
CA MET A 95 14.70 -3.08 -18.61
C MET A 95 13.73 -3.43 -17.47
N LEU A 96 12.63 -2.68 -17.33
CA LEU A 96 11.60 -3.01 -16.36
C LEU A 96 10.95 -4.36 -16.66
N ALA A 97 10.65 -4.64 -17.93
CA ALA A 97 10.09 -5.92 -18.35
C ALA A 97 11.06 -7.08 -18.04
N GLU A 98 12.34 -6.95 -18.38
CA GLU A 98 13.35 -7.96 -18.05
C GLU A 98 13.45 -8.20 -16.55
N LEU A 99 13.48 -7.14 -15.74
CA LEU A 99 13.51 -7.24 -14.28
C LEU A 99 12.26 -7.93 -13.72
N VAL A 100 11.06 -7.59 -14.22
CA VAL A 100 9.80 -8.15 -13.72
C VAL A 100 9.65 -9.61 -14.16
N ASP A 101 9.89 -9.92 -15.42
CA ASP A 101 9.67 -11.24 -16.00
C ASP A 101 10.73 -12.26 -15.55
N THR A 102 11.98 -11.82 -15.33
CA THR A 102 13.07 -12.71 -14.92
C THR A 102 12.99 -13.09 -13.44
N PHE A 103 12.69 -12.13 -12.57
CA PHE A 103 12.80 -12.34 -11.11
C PHE A 103 11.46 -12.42 -10.38
N GLY A 104 10.37 -11.92 -10.96
CA GLY A 104 9.05 -11.94 -10.33
C GLY A 104 9.00 -11.16 -9.00
N PRO A 105 8.19 -11.58 -8.00
CA PRO A 105 8.11 -10.91 -6.70
C PRO A 105 9.43 -10.95 -5.92
N ARG A 106 9.90 -9.78 -5.48
CA ARG A 106 11.21 -9.60 -4.82
C ARG A 106 11.06 -9.07 -3.39
N MET A 107 10.47 -9.88 -2.51
CA MET A 107 10.29 -9.49 -1.10
C MET A 107 11.64 -9.33 -0.39
N THR A 108 11.73 -8.41 0.55
CA THR A 108 12.91 -8.22 1.41
C THR A 108 13.36 -9.55 2.04
N GLY A 109 14.65 -9.87 1.90
CA GLY A 109 15.25 -11.12 2.38
C GLY A 109 14.99 -12.36 1.51
N SER A 110 14.28 -12.24 0.39
CA SER A 110 14.08 -13.35 -0.56
C SER A 110 15.29 -13.55 -1.48
N GLY A 111 15.51 -14.79 -1.91
CA GLY A 111 16.55 -15.09 -2.92
C GLY A 111 16.30 -14.40 -4.26
N GLN A 112 15.03 -14.12 -4.61
CA GLN A 112 14.69 -13.37 -5.82
C GLN A 112 15.17 -11.92 -5.76
N LEU A 113 15.09 -11.28 -4.59
CA LEU A 113 15.61 -9.93 -4.40
C LEU A 113 17.13 -9.90 -4.52
N GLU A 114 17.85 -10.83 -3.87
CA GLU A 114 19.30 -10.90 -3.95
C GLU A 114 19.79 -11.12 -5.39
N ALA A 115 19.15 -12.04 -6.14
CA ALA A 115 19.46 -12.26 -7.55
C ALA A 115 19.20 -11.01 -8.43
N ALA A 116 18.15 -10.25 -8.13
CA ALA A 116 17.85 -9.00 -8.83
C ALA A 116 18.85 -7.88 -8.49
N ILE A 117 19.39 -7.86 -7.26
CA ILE A 117 20.47 -6.94 -6.85
C ILE A 117 21.75 -7.24 -7.63
N ASP A 118 22.14 -8.51 -7.72
CA ASP A 118 23.33 -8.92 -8.49
C ASP A 118 23.16 -8.57 -9.98
N TRP A 119 21.96 -8.75 -10.53
CA TRP A 119 21.65 -8.37 -11.90
C TRP A 119 21.74 -6.85 -12.13
N ILE A 120 21.15 -6.03 -11.27
CA ILE A 120 21.20 -4.57 -11.46
C ILE A 120 22.63 -4.03 -11.28
N LEU A 121 23.43 -4.64 -10.39
CA LEU A 121 24.85 -4.31 -10.24
C LEU A 121 25.59 -4.50 -11.57
N LYS A 122 25.40 -5.66 -12.22
CA LYS A 122 26.00 -5.97 -13.51
C LYS A 122 25.51 -5.05 -14.64
N VAL A 123 24.21 -4.72 -14.64
CA VAL A 123 23.62 -3.78 -15.61
C VAL A 123 24.28 -2.40 -15.48
N SER A 124 24.45 -1.92 -14.25
CA SER A 124 25.10 -0.64 -13.94
C SER A 124 26.57 -0.62 -14.33
N GLU A 125 27.31 -1.69 -14.06
CA GLU A 125 28.70 -1.87 -14.52
C GLU A 125 28.81 -1.84 -16.05
N THR A 126 27.90 -2.55 -16.74
CA THR A 126 27.86 -2.61 -18.21
C THR A 126 27.51 -1.25 -18.82
N ALA A 127 26.68 -0.46 -18.14
CA ALA A 127 26.34 0.90 -18.54
C ALA A 127 27.47 1.90 -18.29
N GLY A 128 28.58 1.49 -17.66
CA GLY A 128 29.73 2.33 -17.38
C GLY A 128 29.50 3.31 -16.22
N LEU A 129 28.58 3.00 -15.30
CA LEU A 129 28.38 3.83 -14.11
C LEU A 129 29.57 3.74 -13.15
N GLU A 130 30.01 4.90 -12.67
CA GLU A 130 31.11 5.00 -11.71
C GLU A 130 30.68 4.57 -10.31
N ASN A 131 31.61 3.97 -9.55
CA ASN A 131 31.41 3.57 -8.16
C ASN A 131 30.21 2.64 -7.91
N THR A 132 29.96 1.70 -8.82
CA THR A 132 28.86 0.73 -8.66
C THR A 132 29.23 -0.31 -7.59
N HIS A 133 28.46 -0.39 -6.49
CA HIS A 133 28.64 -1.35 -5.41
C HIS A 133 27.35 -1.60 -4.61
N THR A 134 27.36 -2.61 -3.74
CA THR A 134 26.26 -2.91 -2.80
C THR A 134 26.62 -2.49 -1.38
N GLU A 135 25.63 -2.02 -0.62
CA GLU A 135 25.74 -1.79 0.82
C GLU A 135 24.93 -2.82 1.61
N ASP A 136 25.49 -3.35 2.68
CA ASP A 136 24.79 -4.33 3.53
C ASP A 136 23.81 -3.63 4.48
N VAL A 137 22.56 -4.10 4.51
CA VAL A 137 21.51 -3.59 5.39
C VAL A 137 20.89 -4.72 6.21
N ALA A 138 20.72 -4.46 7.51
CA ALA A 138 19.98 -5.34 8.40
C ALA A 138 18.49 -5.08 8.24
N VAL A 139 17.74 -6.10 7.82
CA VAL A 139 16.29 -6.01 7.58
C VAL A 139 15.58 -7.16 8.29
N PRO A 140 14.34 -6.94 8.79
CA PRO A 140 13.50 -8.03 9.26
C PRO A 140 13.21 -9.03 8.15
N HIS A 141 13.24 -10.32 8.47
CA HIS A 141 12.90 -11.40 7.55
C HIS A 141 11.56 -12.01 7.94
N TRP A 142 10.50 -11.59 7.23
CA TRP A 142 9.15 -12.12 7.39
C TRP A 142 8.81 -12.99 6.19
N VAL A 143 8.34 -14.21 6.46
CA VAL A 143 7.97 -15.18 5.43
C VAL A 143 6.48 -15.43 5.54
N ARG A 144 5.76 -15.20 4.44
CA ARG A 144 4.36 -15.56 4.32
C ARG A 144 4.23 -17.08 4.22
N ASN A 145 3.38 -17.66 5.05
CA ASN A 145 3.07 -19.10 5.05
C ASN A 145 1.71 -19.37 4.38
N THR A 146 1.04 -20.44 4.79
CA THR A 146 -0.30 -20.78 4.32
C THR A 146 -1.34 -19.93 5.02
N GLU A 147 -2.31 -19.44 4.25
CA GLU A 147 -3.36 -18.55 4.73
C GLU A 147 -4.70 -19.02 4.19
N SER A 148 -5.70 -19.08 5.07
CA SER A 148 -7.08 -19.33 4.69
C SER A 148 -8.00 -18.71 5.72
N ALA A 149 -9.19 -18.30 5.28
CA ALA A 149 -10.26 -17.94 6.19
C ALA A 149 -11.61 -18.36 5.60
N TRP A 150 -12.51 -18.79 6.48
CA TRP A 150 -13.83 -19.27 6.10
C TRP A 150 -14.91 -18.66 6.96
N MET A 151 -15.95 -18.07 6.37
CA MET A 151 -17.19 -17.89 7.11
C MET A 151 -17.88 -19.25 7.21
N THR A 152 -18.05 -19.80 8.40
CA THR A 152 -18.70 -21.13 8.57
C THR A 152 -20.21 -21.05 8.76
N LEU A 153 -20.75 -19.87 9.09
CA LEU A 153 -22.16 -19.65 9.37
C LEU A 153 -22.54 -18.22 8.94
N PRO A 154 -23.77 -17.98 8.46
CA PRO A 154 -24.89 -18.93 8.34
C PRO A 154 -24.74 -19.92 7.19
N ARG A 155 -23.79 -19.71 6.29
CA ARG A 155 -23.39 -20.64 5.23
C ARG A 155 -21.88 -20.73 5.19
N LEU A 156 -21.37 -21.83 4.64
CA LEU A 156 -19.95 -21.95 4.34
C LEU A 156 -19.60 -21.01 3.17
N HIS A 157 -18.60 -20.16 3.36
CA HIS A 157 -18.09 -19.24 2.34
C HIS A 157 -16.59 -19.06 2.55
N LYS A 158 -15.78 -19.38 1.53
CA LYS A 158 -14.35 -19.14 1.56
C LYS A 158 -14.09 -17.65 1.32
N LEU A 159 -13.31 -17.04 2.20
CA LEU A 159 -12.85 -15.67 2.00
C LEU A 159 -11.60 -15.64 1.14
N ASN A 160 -11.48 -14.61 0.31
CA ASN A 160 -10.21 -14.29 -0.32
C ASN A 160 -9.40 -13.45 0.66
N VAL A 161 -8.29 -14.03 1.14
CA VAL A 161 -7.43 -13.42 2.15
C VAL A 161 -5.99 -13.35 1.69
N LEU A 162 -5.25 -12.38 2.23
CA LEU A 162 -3.81 -12.26 2.04
C LEU A 162 -3.18 -11.59 3.27
N GLY A 163 -2.21 -12.23 3.89
CA GLY A 163 -1.61 -11.74 5.13
C GLY A 163 -0.82 -10.46 4.94
N LEU A 164 -0.87 -9.63 5.99
CA LEU A 164 -0.11 -8.39 6.06
C LEU A 164 1.33 -8.68 6.48
N GLY A 165 2.27 -7.97 5.86
CA GLY A 165 3.69 -8.12 6.17
C GLY A 165 3.94 -7.71 7.63
N SER A 166 4.69 -8.55 8.34
CA SER A 166 4.94 -8.54 9.80
C SER A 166 3.86 -9.19 10.67
N SER A 167 2.72 -9.63 10.11
CA SER A 167 1.69 -10.27 10.91
C SER A 167 2.16 -11.60 11.51
N VAL A 168 1.77 -11.86 12.77
CA VAL A 168 2.01 -13.13 13.45
C VAL A 168 1.09 -14.23 12.94
N ALA A 169 1.56 -15.48 13.04
CA ALA A 169 0.74 -16.65 12.69
C ALA A 169 -0.40 -16.86 13.70
N THR A 170 -1.48 -17.49 13.24
CA THR A 170 -2.48 -18.06 14.14
C THR A 170 -1.88 -19.21 14.98
N PRO A 171 -2.49 -19.56 16.13
CA PRO A 171 -2.21 -20.83 16.79
C PRO A 171 -2.36 -22.03 15.82
N PRO A 172 -1.69 -23.17 16.08
CA PRO A 172 -1.77 -24.35 15.22
C PRO A 172 -3.19 -24.85 14.95
N GLU A 173 -4.10 -24.69 15.90
CA GLU A 173 -5.51 -25.05 15.81
C GLU A 173 -6.39 -24.05 15.02
N GLY A 174 -5.81 -22.93 14.58
CA GLY A 174 -6.52 -21.82 13.95
C GLY A 174 -7.28 -20.95 14.96
N ILE A 175 -7.99 -19.93 14.47
CA ILE A 175 -8.80 -19.03 15.30
C ILE A 175 -10.25 -19.14 14.89
N LYS A 176 -11.11 -19.50 15.85
CA LYS A 176 -12.56 -19.58 15.66
C LYS A 176 -13.32 -18.68 16.60
N ALA A 177 -13.74 -17.54 16.08
CA ALA A 177 -14.43 -16.51 16.81
C ALA A 177 -15.54 -15.84 15.98
N GLU A 178 -16.43 -15.15 16.70
CA GLU A 178 -17.41 -14.25 16.09
C GLU A 178 -16.72 -13.04 15.47
N VAL A 179 -17.40 -12.36 14.55
CA VAL A 179 -16.89 -11.13 13.92
C VAL A 179 -17.60 -9.91 14.49
N LEU A 180 -16.84 -8.83 14.65
CA LEU A 180 -17.36 -7.47 14.84
C LEU A 180 -16.88 -6.61 13.66
N VAL A 181 -17.82 -6.16 12.83
CA VAL A 181 -17.50 -5.27 11.70
C VAL A 181 -17.55 -3.83 12.19
N VAL A 182 -16.52 -3.03 11.88
CA VAL A 182 -16.41 -1.62 12.27
C VAL A 182 -16.00 -0.78 11.07
N LYS A 183 -16.56 0.41 10.95
CA LYS A 183 -16.30 1.32 9.83
C LYS A 183 -15.03 2.13 10.02
N ASP A 184 -14.70 2.48 11.24
CA ASP A 184 -13.54 3.29 11.55
C ASP A 184 -13.03 3.00 12.98
N PHE A 185 -11.96 3.68 13.39
CA PHE A 185 -11.39 3.49 14.72
C PHE A 185 -12.29 4.04 15.84
N ASP A 186 -13.16 5.02 15.57
CA ASP A 186 -14.07 5.54 16.57
C ASP A 186 -15.27 4.60 16.76
N ASP A 187 -15.77 4.00 15.68
CA ASP A 187 -16.75 2.91 15.69
C ASP A 187 -16.24 1.71 16.50
N LEU A 188 -14.95 1.35 16.35
CA LEU A 188 -14.32 0.34 17.19
C LEU A 188 -14.32 0.72 18.68
N LYS A 189 -13.98 1.97 19.01
CA LYS A 189 -14.00 2.43 20.41
C LYS A 189 -15.41 2.41 20.99
N THR A 190 -16.42 2.81 20.22
CA THR A 190 -17.82 2.76 20.64
C THR A 190 -18.30 1.34 20.92
N HIS A 191 -17.77 0.34 20.19
CA HIS A 191 -18.13 -1.07 20.35
C HIS A 191 -17.04 -1.90 21.05
N ALA A 192 -16.14 -1.27 21.81
CA ALA A 192 -15.01 -1.94 22.44
C ALA A 192 -15.45 -3.04 23.43
N ASP A 193 -16.58 -2.83 24.11
CA ASP A 193 -17.21 -3.79 25.02
C ASP A 193 -17.63 -5.10 24.32
N GLN A 194 -17.81 -5.07 23.00
CA GLN A 194 -18.20 -6.22 22.19
C GLN A 194 -17.03 -6.88 21.46
N ALA A 195 -15.84 -6.28 21.46
CA ALA A 195 -14.71 -6.74 20.65
C ALA A 195 -13.92 -7.89 21.30
N ALA A 196 -13.97 -8.01 22.63
CA ALA A 196 -13.23 -9.03 23.37
C ALA A 196 -13.54 -10.45 22.87
N GLY A 197 -12.50 -11.19 22.48
CA GLY A 197 -12.63 -12.56 21.97
C GLY A 197 -13.15 -12.67 20.53
N LYS A 198 -13.36 -11.55 19.83
CA LYS A 198 -13.88 -11.51 18.45
C LYS A 198 -12.80 -11.19 17.43
N ILE A 199 -13.11 -11.46 16.17
CA ILE A 199 -12.34 -11.03 15.01
C ILE A 199 -12.90 -9.67 14.57
N VAL A 200 -12.09 -8.63 14.62
CA VAL A 200 -12.51 -7.29 14.19
C VAL A 200 -12.30 -7.15 12.70
N VAL A 201 -13.32 -6.69 11.98
CA VAL A 201 -13.27 -6.45 10.53
C VAL A 201 -13.39 -4.96 10.27
N PHE A 202 -12.31 -4.34 9.81
CA PHE A 202 -12.31 -2.92 9.44
C PHE A 202 -12.79 -2.73 8.02
N ILE A 203 -13.84 -1.93 7.84
CA ILE A 203 -14.42 -1.53 6.54
C ILE A 203 -14.46 0.00 6.41
N PRO A 204 -13.29 0.67 6.40
CA PRO A 204 -13.24 2.10 6.15
C PRO A 204 -13.76 2.43 4.76
N GLU A 205 -14.51 3.53 4.69
CA GLU A 205 -14.80 4.19 3.44
C GLU A 205 -13.48 4.55 2.75
N TRP A 206 -13.42 4.31 1.44
CA TRP A 206 -12.26 4.71 0.67
C TRP A 206 -12.27 6.23 0.49
N VAL A 207 -11.20 6.89 0.93
CA VAL A 207 -10.99 8.34 0.70
C VAL A 207 -9.81 8.53 -0.25
N SER A 208 -8.64 8.09 0.19
CA SER A 208 -7.40 8.07 -0.59
C SER A 208 -6.47 7.03 0.02
N TYR A 209 -5.42 6.64 -0.70
CA TYR A 209 -4.45 5.68 -0.16
C TYR A 209 -3.81 6.22 1.13
N GLY A 210 -3.35 7.48 1.12
CA GLY A 210 -2.67 8.09 2.27
C GLY A 210 -3.52 8.18 3.55
N VAL A 211 -4.85 8.22 3.41
CA VAL A 211 -5.78 8.25 4.57
C VAL A 211 -6.18 6.82 4.97
N THR A 212 -6.64 6.02 4.01
CA THR A 212 -7.22 4.70 4.29
C THR A 212 -6.16 3.65 4.68
N VAL A 213 -4.88 3.87 4.35
CA VAL A 213 -3.79 2.96 4.71
C VAL A 213 -3.58 2.81 6.23
N ALA A 214 -4.04 3.76 7.05
CA ALA A 214 -3.94 3.68 8.51
C ALA A 214 -4.57 2.39 9.07
N TYR A 215 -5.66 1.90 8.48
CA TYR A 215 -6.30 0.66 8.91
C TYR A 215 -5.47 -0.59 8.60
N ARG A 216 -4.71 -0.58 7.50
CA ARG A 216 -3.75 -1.65 7.19
C ARG A 216 -2.57 -1.59 8.15
N THR A 217 -2.07 -0.38 8.41
CA THR A 217 -0.86 -0.18 9.22
C THR A 217 -1.10 -0.51 10.69
N ASP A 218 -2.19 0.02 11.27
CA ASP A 218 -2.42 0.04 12.72
C ASP A 218 -3.63 -0.80 13.17
N GLY A 219 -4.43 -1.33 12.23
CA GLY A 219 -5.69 -2.01 12.56
C GLY A 219 -5.51 -3.22 13.49
N ALA A 220 -4.42 -3.97 13.34
CA ALA A 220 -4.08 -5.09 14.21
C ALA A 220 -3.93 -4.65 15.67
N SER A 221 -3.13 -3.61 15.90
CA SER A 221 -2.93 -3.03 17.23
C SER A 221 -4.20 -2.42 17.79
N LYS A 222 -4.97 -1.69 16.98
CA LYS A 222 -6.24 -1.11 17.45
C LYS A 222 -7.28 -2.15 17.85
N ALA A 223 -7.36 -3.26 17.13
CA ALA A 223 -8.21 -4.38 17.51
C ALA A 223 -7.68 -5.10 18.76
N ALA A 224 -6.35 -5.28 18.89
CA ALA A 224 -5.74 -5.90 20.07
C ALA A 224 -5.97 -5.09 21.35
N GLU A 225 -5.92 -3.75 21.27
CA GLU A 225 -6.20 -2.83 22.39
C GLU A 225 -7.57 -3.06 23.04
N VAL A 226 -8.55 -3.57 22.28
CA VAL A 226 -9.93 -3.86 22.75
C VAL A 226 -10.20 -5.36 22.95
N GLY A 227 -9.14 -6.19 22.97
CA GLY A 227 -9.24 -7.62 23.28
C GLY A 227 -9.67 -8.52 22.11
N ALA A 228 -9.62 -8.03 20.87
CA ALA A 228 -9.85 -8.87 19.69
C ALA A 228 -8.79 -9.98 19.59
N VAL A 229 -9.14 -11.10 18.97
CA VAL A 229 -8.22 -12.24 18.77
C VAL A 229 -7.57 -12.27 17.39
N ALA A 230 -8.14 -11.54 16.42
CA ALA A 230 -7.58 -11.32 15.09
C ALA A 230 -8.21 -10.07 14.45
N ALA A 231 -7.59 -9.56 13.39
CA ALA A 231 -8.15 -8.48 12.59
C ALA A 231 -8.21 -8.86 11.09
N LEU A 232 -9.31 -8.48 10.43
CA LEU A 232 -9.43 -8.52 8.98
C LEU A 232 -9.55 -7.09 8.47
N ILE A 233 -8.74 -6.73 7.48
CA ILE A 233 -8.73 -5.38 6.93
C ILE A 233 -9.36 -5.42 5.53
N ARG A 234 -10.39 -4.59 5.29
CA ARG A 234 -10.85 -4.32 3.92
C ARG A 234 -9.68 -3.79 3.11
N SER A 235 -9.42 -4.41 1.96
CA SER A 235 -8.34 -4.00 1.06
C SER A 235 -8.33 -2.49 0.80
N THR A 236 -7.16 -1.87 0.94
CA THR A 236 -6.93 -0.43 0.76
C THR A 236 -6.92 -0.08 -0.73
N THR A 237 -8.10 -0.11 -1.35
CA THR A 237 -8.30 0.18 -2.78
C THR A 237 -9.71 0.77 -3.03
N PRO A 238 -9.88 1.65 -4.04
CA PRO A 238 -11.20 2.12 -4.46
C PRO A 238 -12.02 1.03 -5.17
N PHE A 239 -11.34 0.08 -5.81
CA PHE A 239 -11.96 -0.95 -6.66
C PHE A 239 -11.36 -2.32 -6.39
N SER A 240 -12.17 -3.37 -6.52
CA SER A 240 -11.78 -4.76 -6.27
C SER A 240 -12.36 -5.68 -7.34
N ILE A 241 -11.59 -6.70 -7.69
CA ILE A 241 -12.01 -7.85 -8.49
C ILE A 241 -11.84 -9.13 -7.67
N ASN A 242 -12.31 -9.08 -6.43
CA ASN A 242 -12.11 -10.12 -5.42
C ASN A 242 -10.61 -10.39 -5.10
N SER A 243 -9.77 -9.35 -5.17
CA SER A 243 -8.31 -9.42 -5.00
C SER A 243 -7.85 -8.71 -3.72
N PRO A 244 -7.38 -9.44 -2.69
CA PRO A 244 -6.92 -8.82 -1.45
C PRO A 244 -5.63 -8.03 -1.64
N HIS A 245 -5.55 -6.85 -1.02
CA HIS A 245 -4.40 -5.95 -1.11
C HIS A 245 -3.53 -6.06 0.16
N THR A 246 -2.41 -6.79 0.07
CA THR A 246 -1.41 -6.86 1.18
C THR A 246 -0.65 -5.54 1.36
N GLY A 247 0.24 -5.51 2.33
CA GLY A 247 1.17 -4.43 2.58
C GLY A 247 1.78 -4.56 3.97
N HIS A 248 2.65 -3.61 4.31
CA HIS A 248 3.22 -3.53 5.65
C HIS A 248 2.15 -3.18 6.69
N GLN A 249 2.22 -3.84 7.84
CA GLN A 249 1.55 -3.45 9.08
C GLN A 249 2.57 -3.35 10.22
N GLN A 250 2.19 -2.74 11.34
CA GLN A 250 3.03 -2.64 12.53
C GLN A 250 2.26 -2.98 13.80
N TYR A 251 2.96 -3.54 14.77
CA TYR A 251 2.44 -3.68 16.13
C TYR A 251 3.01 -2.58 17.03
N THR A 252 2.12 -1.81 17.68
CA THR A 252 2.49 -0.79 18.68
C THR A 252 3.00 -1.40 19.99
N ASP A 253 2.51 -2.60 20.35
CA ASP A 253 2.95 -3.39 21.49
C ASP A 253 3.24 -4.83 21.04
N LEU A 254 4.52 -5.20 21.06
CA LEU A 254 4.98 -6.54 20.66
C LEU A 254 4.57 -7.64 21.65
N ASN A 255 4.07 -7.29 22.84
CA ASN A 255 3.52 -8.27 23.79
C ASN A 255 2.05 -8.59 23.51
N HIS A 256 1.36 -7.77 22.71
CA HIS A 256 -0.05 -7.91 22.39
C HIS A 256 -0.28 -7.89 20.86
N THR A 257 0.30 -8.89 20.19
CA THR A 257 0.16 -9.09 18.74
C THR A 257 -0.98 -10.04 18.42
N ILE A 258 -1.79 -9.71 17.41
CA ILE A 258 -2.85 -10.58 16.89
C ILE A 258 -2.67 -10.86 15.40
N PRO A 259 -3.02 -12.05 14.88
CA PRO A 259 -2.98 -12.35 13.45
C PRO A 259 -3.86 -11.38 12.66
N THR A 260 -3.37 -10.94 11.51
CA THR A 260 -4.05 -9.95 10.67
C THR A 260 -3.85 -10.24 9.18
N VAL A 261 -4.96 -10.23 8.45
CA VAL A 261 -4.97 -10.41 7.01
C VAL A 261 -5.83 -9.32 6.34
N CYS A 262 -5.53 -9.02 5.09
CA CYS A 262 -6.44 -8.28 4.23
C CYS A 262 -7.46 -9.21 3.60
N ILE A 263 -8.68 -8.72 3.42
CA ILE A 263 -9.75 -9.39 2.71
C ILE A 263 -10.21 -8.56 1.51
N ALA A 264 -10.80 -9.23 0.52
CA ALA A 264 -11.39 -8.55 -0.63
C ALA A 264 -12.51 -7.58 -0.18
N VAL A 265 -12.73 -6.52 -0.96
CA VAL A 265 -13.76 -5.50 -0.65
C VAL A 265 -15.15 -6.14 -0.57
N GLU A 266 -15.43 -7.08 -1.47
CA GLU A 266 -16.70 -7.78 -1.60
C GLU A 266 -17.03 -8.62 -0.35
N ASP A 267 -16.02 -9.28 0.23
CA ASP A 267 -16.16 -10.05 1.46
C ASP A 267 -16.42 -9.11 2.66
N ALA A 268 -15.67 -8.01 2.76
CA ALA A 268 -15.86 -7.02 3.83
C ALA A 268 -17.26 -6.38 3.77
N GLU A 269 -17.74 -6.01 2.58
CA GLU A 269 -19.07 -5.44 2.39
C GLU A 269 -20.18 -6.47 2.62
N MET A 270 -19.98 -7.73 2.22
CA MET A 270 -20.90 -8.82 2.54
C MET A 270 -21.08 -8.92 4.05
N MET A 271 -19.97 -8.93 4.79
CA MET A 271 -19.99 -8.94 6.26
C MET A 271 -20.74 -7.72 6.81
N LEU A 272 -20.43 -6.51 6.37
CA LEU A 272 -21.14 -5.31 6.82
C LEU A 272 -22.65 -5.41 6.61
N ARG A 273 -23.10 -5.85 5.43
CA ARG A 273 -24.53 -6.04 5.13
C ARG A 273 -25.18 -7.10 6.03
N MET A 274 -24.48 -8.21 6.28
CA MET A 274 -24.98 -9.26 7.18
C MET A 274 -25.08 -8.75 8.62
N GLN A 275 -24.11 -7.94 9.08
CA GLN A 275 -24.14 -7.34 10.40
C GLN A 275 -25.32 -6.38 10.59
N GLN A 276 -25.58 -5.54 9.60
CA GLN A 276 -26.73 -4.63 9.61
C GLN A 276 -28.09 -5.34 9.66
N ARG A 277 -28.16 -6.60 9.17
CA ARG A 277 -29.37 -7.44 9.29
C ARG A 277 -29.47 -8.18 10.63
N GLY A 278 -28.49 -8.06 11.51
CA GLY A 278 -28.46 -8.79 12.79
C GLY A 278 -28.05 -10.26 12.67
N GLU A 279 -27.46 -10.67 11.55
CA GLU A 279 -27.05 -12.06 11.30
C GLU A 279 -25.72 -12.44 11.98
N VAL A 280 -25.09 -11.52 12.73
CA VAL A 280 -23.72 -11.64 13.28
C VAL A 280 -23.55 -12.77 14.29
N LYS A 281 -24.59 -13.10 15.07
CA LYS A 281 -24.55 -14.00 16.25
C LYS A 281 -24.19 -15.46 15.94
N ARG A 282 -23.73 -15.76 14.73
CA ARG A 282 -23.40 -17.13 14.32
C ARG A 282 -22.06 -17.24 13.64
N TRP A 283 -21.31 -16.17 13.37
CA TRP A 283 -20.16 -16.34 12.50
C TRP A 283 -19.02 -17.00 13.25
N ARG A 284 -18.33 -17.89 12.57
CA ARG A 284 -17.22 -18.65 13.10
C ARG A 284 -16.22 -18.75 11.97
N TYR A 285 -15.02 -18.23 12.17
CA TYR A 285 -13.94 -18.32 11.18
C TYR A 285 -12.93 -19.41 11.56
N THR A 286 -12.08 -19.83 10.64
CA THR A 286 -10.98 -20.79 10.86
C THR A 286 -9.84 -20.39 9.95
#